data_AF-A0A3D1AET8-F1
#
_entry.id   AF-A0A3D1AET8-F1
#
_cell.length_a   1.000
_cell.length_b   1.000
_cell.length_c   1.000
_cell.angle_alpha   90.00
_cell.angle_beta   90.00
_cell.angle_gamma   90.00
#
_symmetry.space_group_name_H-M   'P 1'
#
loop_
_entity.id
_entity.type
_entity.pdbx_description
1 polymer ?
#
loop_
_entity_poly.entity_id
_entity_poly.type
_entity_poly.pdbx_seq_one_letter_code
_entity_poly.pdbx_strand_id
1 'polypeptide(L)'
;MSIFSKEVATPKTGEGVYRFLINNGRNPTKHYNEFIELNKGKLGRSNTLIKGVSYTLPPLSNDANEKNDTTKKSNRKKEPLFGKKYDEYTVESDQLKGATFYLASGHGGPDCGAIGIAEGKEVHEDEYVYDIMLRLARNLMMEGATVHIIIQDKKDGIRDERFLNNNTKETCMGKEIPLNQKKRLQQRCDAINNLHNKSNGNYQRAVFIHLDSRSNSS
;
A
#
# COMPACT_ATOMS: atom_id res chain seq x y z
N MET A 1 27.09 18.50 27.96
CA MET A 1 27.08 18.22 26.51
C MET A 1 26.71 16.77 26.32
N SER A 2 25.49 16.45 25.85
CA SER A 2 25.14 15.07 25.52
C SER A 2 25.62 14.77 24.10
N ILE A 3 26.63 13.92 23.97
CA ILE A 3 27.18 13.49 22.68
C ILE A 3 26.31 12.34 22.20
N PHE A 4 25.24 12.63 21.44
CA PHE A 4 24.52 11.57 20.74
C PHE A 4 25.44 11.03 19.63
N SER A 5 25.94 9.80 19.81
CA SER A 5 26.63 9.07 18.75
C SER A 5 25.69 8.93 17.55
N LYS A 6 26.13 9.42 16.37
CA LYS A 6 25.37 9.26 15.13
C LYS A 6 25.35 7.78 14.75
N GLU A 7 24.20 7.14 14.95
CA GLU A 7 24.00 5.74 14.55
C GLU A 7 23.96 5.65 13.01
N VAL A 8 24.64 4.64 12.48
CA VAL A 8 24.72 4.39 11.03
C VAL A 8 24.38 2.93 10.74
N ALA A 9 23.71 2.69 9.62
CA ALA A 9 23.42 1.34 9.15
C ALA A 9 23.58 1.22 7.63
N THR A 10 23.71 -0.01 7.15
CA THR A 10 23.91 -0.34 5.73
C THR A 10 22.75 -1.20 5.25
N PRO A 11 22.13 -0.89 4.09
CA PRO A 11 20.94 -1.59 3.62
C PRO A 11 21.26 -2.99 3.09
N LYS A 12 20.28 -3.89 3.21
CA LYS A 12 20.28 -5.19 2.54
C LYS A 12 20.06 -5.02 1.03
N THR A 13 20.44 -6.03 0.26
CA THR A 13 20.25 -6.01 -1.20
C THR A 13 18.76 -5.85 -1.54
N GLY A 14 18.40 -4.83 -2.32
CA GLY A 14 17.02 -4.54 -2.72
C GLY A 14 16.15 -3.87 -1.65
N GLU A 15 16.73 -3.47 -0.51
CA GLU A 15 15.98 -2.82 0.57
C GLU A 15 15.64 -1.36 0.23
N GLY A 16 14.37 -0.99 0.41
CA GLY A 16 13.91 0.40 0.31
C GLY A 16 13.99 1.14 1.65
N VAL A 17 13.98 2.48 1.60
CA VAL A 17 14.09 3.37 2.78
C VAL A 17 13.09 3.02 3.89
N TYR A 18 11.84 2.74 3.54
CA TYR A 18 10.81 2.36 4.53
C TYR A 18 11.19 1.11 5.32
N ARG A 19 11.56 0.04 4.61
CA ARG A 19 11.93 -1.22 5.26
C ARG A 19 13.24 -1.09 6.03
N PHE A 20 14.18 -0.31 5.50
CA PHE A 20 15.42 0.02 6.17
C PHE A 20 15.19 0.74 7.51
N LEU A 21 14.30 1.73 7.56
CA LEU A 21 13.95 2.41 8.81
C LEU A 21 13.30 1.44 9.81
N ILE A 22 12.34 0.61 9.37
CA ILE A 22 11.69 -0.39 10.25
C ILE A 22 12.73 -1.36 10.83
N ASN A 23 13.61 -1.90 10.00
CA ASN A 23 14.62 -2.87 10.42
C ASN A 23 15.64 -2.29 11.41
N ASN A 24 15.78 -0.96 11.43
CA ASN A 24 16.60 -0.24 12.39
C ASN A 24 15.77 0.40 13.53
N GLY A 25 14.52 -0.02 13.75
CA GLY A 25 13.70 0.47 14.87
C GLY A 25 13.16 1.89 14.73
N ARG A 26 13.19 2.47 13.52
CA ARG A 26 12.60 3.78 13.22
C ARG A 26 11.22 3.61 12.63
N ASN A 27 10.27 4.43 13.05
CA ASN A 27 8.97 4.56 12.37
C ASN A 27 9.19 5.33 11.05
N PRO A 28 8.95 4.72 9.87
CA PRO A 28 9.20 5.39 8.59
C PRO A 28 8.40 6.67 8.43
N THR A 29 7.14 6.69 8.81
CA THR A 29 6.26 7.86 8.66
C THR A 29 6.80 9.08 9.41
N LYS A 30 7.33 8.86 10.62
CA LYS A 30 7.96 9.92 11.42
C LYS A 30 9.36 10.30 10.93
N HIS A 31 10.18 9.31 10.56
CA HIS A 31 11.62 9.49 10.38
C HIS A 31 12.06 9.58 8.92
N TYR A 32 11.19 9.36 7.94
CA TYR A 32 11.56 9.31 6.51
C TYR A 32 12.15 10.64 6.04
N ASN A 33 11.46 11.76 6.26
CA ASN A 33 11.92 13.07 5.78
C ASN A 33 13.26 13.44 6.41
N GLU A 34 13.40 13.25 7.72
CA GLU A 34 14.67 13.48 8.42
C GLU A 34 15.78 12.56 7.90
N PHE A 35 15.48 11.29 7.63
CA PHE A 35 16.44 10.36 7.04
C PHE A 35 16.91 10.84 5.66
N ILE A 36 16.00 11.33 4.82
CA ILE A 36 16.35 11.91 3.52
C ILE A 36 17.26 13.12 3.70
N GLU A 37 16.89 14.06 4.57
CA GLU A 37 17.67 15.26 4.87
C GLU A 37 19.10 14.94 5.34
N LEU A 38 19.24 14.01 6.29
CA LEU A 38 20.53 13.58 6.83
C LEU A 38 21.45 12.93 5.79
N ASN A 39 20.88 12.42 4.69
CA ASN A 39 21.60 11.59 3.72
C ASN A 39 21.51 12.09 2.27
N LYS A 40 21.08 13.33 2.03
CA LYS A 40 20.87 13.91 0.68
C LYS A 40 22.01 13.64 -0.32
N GLY A 41 23.26 13.68 0.13
CA GLY A 41 24.44 13.45 -0.73
C GLY A 41 24.82 11.99 -0.97
N LYS A 42 24.12 11.02 -0.36
CA LYS A 42 24.43 9.57 -0.40
C LYS A 42 23.31 8.74 -1.01
N LEU A 43 22.19 9.36 -1.36
CA LEU A 43 21.03 8.68 -1.94
C LEU A 43 21.16 8.59 -3.46
N GLY A 44 20.64 7.51 -4.02
CA GLY A 44 20.51 7.32 -5.46
C GLY A 44 19.34 8.12 -6.04
N ARG A 45 19.06 7.87 -7.33
CA ARG A 45 17.96 8.52 -8.04
C ARG A 45 16.63 8.28 -7.31
N SER A 46 15.82 9.33 -7.19
CA SER A 46 14.53 9.28 -6.47
C SER A 46 14.64 8.82 -5.01
N ASN A 47 15.67 9.25 -4.29
CA ASN A 47 15.89 8.94 -2.87
C ASN A 47 16.07 7.43 -2.57
N THR A 48 16.60 6.67 -3.53
CA THR A 48 16.85 5.23 -3.37
C THR A 48 18.10 4.93 -2.55
N LEU A 49 18.10 3.80 -1.84
CA LEU A 49 19.27 3.32 -1.12
C LEU A 49 20.26 2.64 -2.10
N ILE A 50 21.55 2.89 -1.91
CA ILE A 50 22.63 2.33 -2.70
C ILE A 50 23.29 1.20 -1.90
N LYS A 51 23.49 0.05 -2.56
CA LYS A 51 24.12 -1.12 -1.92
C LYS A 51 25.53 -0.77 -1.43
N GLY A 52 25.84 -1.14 -0.19
CA GLY A 52 27.16 -0.93 0.42
C GLY A 52 27.40 0.48 0.97
N VAL A 53 26.44 1.41 0.82
CA VAL A 53 26.53 2.75 1.39
C VAL A 53 25.94 2.75 2.79
N SER A 54 26.67 3.31 3.77
CA SER A 54 26.16 3.51 5.12
C SER A 54 25.47 4.85 5.28
N TYR A 55 24.26 4.81 5.83
CA TYR A 55 23.38 5.94 6.03
C TYR A 55 23.29 6.32 7.50
N THR A 56 23.23 7.63 7.77
CA THR A 56 22.98 8.17 9.11
C THR A 56 21.52 7.97 9.44
N LEU A 57 21.23 7.32 10.56
CA LEU A 57 19.87 7.12 11.02
C LEU A 57 19.40 8.32 11.83
N PRO A 58 18.14 8.76 11.67
CA PRO A 58 17.50 9.70 12.57
C PRO A 58 17.66 9.23 14.02
N PRO A 59 18.00 10.15 14.94
CA PRO A 59 18.11 9.83 16.34
C PRO A 59 16.75 9.32 16.83
N LEU A 60 16.76 8.20 17.54
CA LEU A 60 15.60 7.82 18.34
C LEU A 60 15.50 8.89 19.43
N SER A 61 14.45 9.71 19.41
CA SER A 61 14.25 10.65 20.52
C SER A 61 14.21 9.84 21.82
N ASN A 62 14.86 10.34 22.89
CA ASN A 62 14.80 9.74 24.23
C ASN A 62 13.40 9.92 24.86
N ASP A 63 12.34 9.79 24.08
CA ASP A 63 10.97 9.67 24.57
C ASP A 63 10.70 8.22 24.95
N ALA A 64 11.58 7.66 25.80
CA ALA A 64 11.24 6.56 26.69
C ALA A 64 10.19 6.99 27.76
N ASN A 65 9.68 8.23 27.66
CA ASN A 65 8.60 8.83 28.44
C ASN A 65 7.56 9.54 27.56
N GLU A 66 7.37 9.15 26.29
CA GLU A 66 6.02 9.29 25.72
C GLU A 66 5.16 8.20 26.38
N LYS A 67 4.69 8.49 27.60
CA LYS A 67 3.39 7.98 28.05
C LYS A 67 2.48 8.12 26.84
N ASN A 68 1.87 7.03 26.41
CA ASN A 68 0.76 7.04 25.46
C ASN A 68 -0.06 8.30 25.73
N ASP A 69 0.11 9.34 24.90
CA ASP A 69 -0.65 10.56 25.03
C ASP A 69 -2.06 10.20 24.56
N THR A 70 -2.80 9.64 25.50
CA THR A 70 -4.20 9.25 25.40
C THR A 70 -5.12 10.46 25.30
N THR A 71 -4.59 11.65 24.99
CA THR A 71 -5.37 12.88 24.82
C THR A 71 -5.35 13.50 23.42
N LYS A 72 -4.79 12.84 22.40
CA LYS A 72 -5.28 13.07 21.03
C LYS A 72 -6.59 12.30 20.85
N LYS A 73 -7.72 13.01 20.82
CA LYS A 73 -9.01 12.49 20.30
C LYS A 73 -8.70 11.61 19.10
N SER A 74 -8.94 10.31 19.25
CA SER A 74 -8.48 9.32 18.29
C SER A 74 -9.17 9.57 16.95
N ASN A 75 -8.49 10.20 16.01
CA ASN A 75 -8.90 10.25 14.60
C ASN A 75 -8.69 8.87 13.95
N ARG A 76 -9.12 7.80 14.64
CA ARG A 76 -9.20 6.46 14.06
C ARG A 76 -10.29 6.50 13.02
N LYS A 77 -9.89 6.28 11.79
CA LYS A 77 -10.78 6.07 10.66
C LYS A 77 -11.03 4.58 10.52
N LYS A 78 -12.16 4.26 9.88
CA LYS A 78 -12.58 2.90 9.63
C LYS A 78 -12.84 2.69 8.14
N GLU A 79 -12.25 1.65 7.59
CA GLU A 79 -12.47 1.16 6.23
C GLU A 79 -12.79 -0.34 6.30
N PRO A 80 -14.08 -0.73 6.27
CA PRO A 80 -14.49 -2.13 6.39
C PRO A 80 -13.87 -3.07 5.34
N LEU A 81 -13.52 -2.58 4.15
CA LEU A 81 -12.90 -3.39 3.10
C LEU A 81 -11.52 -3.94 3.49
N PHE A 82 -10.85 -3.39 4.51
CA PHE A 82 -9.60 -3.95 5.00
C PHE A 82 -9.79 -5.21 5.84
N GLY A 83 -11.02 -5.59 6.17
CA GLY A 83 -11.34 -6.72 7.03
C GLY A 83 -11.14 -6.41 8.52
N LYS A 84 -11.78 -7.18 9.39
CA LYS A 84 -11.91 -6.89 10.84
C LYS A 84 -10.60 -6.64 11.57
N LYS A 85 -9.49 -7.21 11.11
CA LYS A 85 -8.17 -7.05 11.74
C LYS A 85 -7.51 -5.71 11.40
N TYR A 86 -7.83 -5.13 10.24
CA TYR A 86 -7.14 -3.99 9.65
C TYR A 86 -8.07 -2.81 9.32
N ASP A 87 -9.36 -2.93 9.60
CA ASP A 87 -10.39 -1.95 9.30
C ASP A 87 -10.18 -0.61 10.01
N GLU A 88 -9.54 -0.60 11.18
CA GLU A 88 -9.09 0.61 11.84
C GLU A 88 -7.70 1.06 11.38
N TYR A 89 -7.57 2.36 11.13
CA TYR A 89 -6.29 3.01 10.84
C TYR A 89 -6.29 4.46 11.32
N THR A 90 -5.10 5.02 11.50
CA THR A 90 -4.90 6.44 11.83
C THR A 90 -4.17 7.12 10.68
N VAL A 91 -4.51 8.37 10.40
CA VAL A 91 -3.70 9.21 9.52
C VAL A 91 -2.42 9.58 10.28
N GLU A 92 -1.29 9.14 9.75
CA GLU A 92 0.03 9.31 10.37
C GLU A 92 0.77 10.54 9.81
N SER A 93 0.40 10.99 8.61
CA SER A 93 1.07 12.05 7.87
C SER A 93 0.10 12.73 6.88
N ASP A 94 0.44 13.95 6.46
CA ASP A 94 -0.30 14.76 5.47
C ASP A 94 0.44 14.79 4.10
N GLN A 95 1.46 13.94 3.88
CA GLN A 95 2.29 13.95 2.66
C GLN A 95 1.48 13.84 1.36
N LEU A 96 0.38 13.08 1.38
CA LEU A 96 -0.49 12.87 0.22
C LEU A 96 -1.82 13.61 0.34
N LYS A 97 -1.91 14.60 1.24
CA LYS A 97 -3.13 15.41 1.40
C LYS A 97 -3.49 16.11 0.10
N GLY A 98 -4.74 15.93 -0.34
CA GLY A 98 -5.25 16.48 -1.59
C GLY A 98 -4.94 15.63 -2.84
N ALA A 99 -4.19 14.53 -2.69
CA ALA A 99 -4.07 13.51 -3.73
C ALA A 99 -5.26 12.54 -3.67
N THR A 100 -5.83 12.24 -4.84
CA THR A 100 -6.89 11.24 -5.00
C THR A 100 -6.40 10.07 -5.83
N PHE A 101 -6.53 8.86 -5.29
CA PHE A 101 -6.17 7.61 -5.98
C PHE A 101 -7.41 6.76 -6.23
N TYR A 102 -7.52 6.22 -7.44
CA TYR A 102 -8.52 5.22 -7.81
C TYR A 102 -7.81 3.90 -8.02
N LEU A 103 -8.01 2.94 -7.13
CA LEU A 103 -7.31 1.66 -7.17
C LEU A 103 -8.23 0.56 -7.69
N ALA A 104 -7.76 -0.18 -8.68
CA ALA A 104 -8.49 -1.30 -9.25
C ALA A 104 -7.58 -2.53 -9.37
N SER A 105 -7.93 -3.60 -8.65
CA SER A 105 -7.28 -4.91 -8.80
C SER A 105 -7.68 -5.53 -10.13
N GLY A 106 -6.76 -6.13 -10.87
CA GLY A 106 -7.05 -6.91 -12.07
C GLY A 106 -8.07 -8.02 -11.82
N HIS A 107 -8.70 -8.50 -12.90
CA HIS A 107 -9.57 -9.69 -12.88
C HIS A 107 -10.75 -9.60 -11.87
N GLY A 108 -10.93 -10.58 -10.98
CA GLY A 108 -11.97 -10.62 -9.96
C GLY A 108 -13.35 -11.03 -10.48
N GLY A 109 -14.19 -11.52 -9.57
CA GLY A 109 -15.52 -12.01 -9.88
C GLY A 109 -15.43 -13.29 -10.71
N PRO A 110 -16.02 -13.37 -11.91
CA PRO A 110 -16.01 -14.60 -12.70
C PRO A 110 -14.68 -14.89 -13.41
N ASP A 111 -13.66 -14.06 -13.23
CA ASP A 111 -12.35 -14.17 -13.89
C ASP A 111 -11.26 -14.13 -12.82
N CYS A 112 -10.54 -15.23 -12.61
CA CYS A 112 -9.47 -15.33 -11.61
C CYS A 112 -8.08 -14.92 -12.13
N GLY A 113 -7.99 -14.54 -13.41
CA GLY A 113 -6.73 -14.16 -14.04
C GLY A 113 -5.74 -15.31 -14.17
N ALA A 114 -4.46 -15.00 -14.07
CA ALA A 114 -3.41 -16.01 -14.13
C ALA A 114 -3.52 -16.99 -12.96
N ILE A 115 -3.38 -18.27 -13.27
CA ILE A 115 -3.35 -19.36 -12.29
C ILE A 115 -1.92 -19.89 -12.22
N GLY A 116 -1.36 -19.94 -11.01
CA GLY A 116 -0.06 -20.50 -10.73
C GLY A 116 -0.14 -21.69 -9.77
N ILE A 117 0.97 -22.44 -9.69
CA ILE A 117 1.18 -23.45 -8.64
C ILE A 117 2.37 -23.02 -7.79
N ALA A 118 2.17 -22.89 -6.49
CA ALA A 118 3.22 -22.62 -5.52
C ALA A 118 3.15 -23.66 -4.40
N GLU A 119 4.24 -24.40 -4.19
CA GLU A 119 4.33 -25.46 -3.15
C GLU A 119 3.17 -26.47 -3.20
N GLY A 120 2.75 -26.84 -4.42
CA GLY A 120 1.66 -27.79 -4.65
C GLY A 120 0.26 -27.22 -4.43
N LYS A 121 0.12 -25.91 -4.20
CA LYS A 121 -1.17 -25.22 -4.07
C LYS A 121 -1.41 -24.29 -5.25
N GLU A 122 -2.67 -24.24 -5.68
CA GLU A 122 -3.13 -23.29 -6.69
C GLU A 122 -3.16 -21.87 -6.11
N VAL A 123 -2.73 -20.90 -6.91
CA VAL A 123 -2.74 -19.48 -6.58
C VAL A 123 -3.38 -18.71 -7.73
N HIS A 124 -4.32 -17.83 -7.41
CA HIS A 124 -5.12 -17.07 -8.38
C HIS A 124 -4.74 -15.59 -8.32
N GLU A 125 -4.46 -15.00 -9.48
CA GLU A 125 -3.98 -13.62 -9.58
C GLU A 125 -4.85 -12.63 -8.83
N ASP A 126 -6.16 -12.69 -9.04
CA ASP A 126 -7.13 -11.76 -8.48
C ASP A 126 -7.07 -11.68 -6.96
N GLU A 127 -6.93 -12.82 -6.27
CA GLU A 127 -6.86 -12.90 -4.82
C GLU A 127 -5.67 -12.13 -4.23
N TYR A 128 -4.47 -12.32 -4.80
CA TYR A 128 -3.26 -11.65 -4.32
C TYR A 128 -3.21 -10.19 -4.76
N VAL A 129 -3.66 -9.89 -5.98
CA VAL A 129 -3.75 -8.52 -6.46
C VAL A 129 -4.72 -7.71 -5.59
N TYR A 130 -5.85 -8.30 -5.20
CA TYR A 130 -6.81 -7.65 -4.31
C TYR A 130 -6.20 -7.35 -2.94
N ASP A 131 -5.54 -8.32 -2.30
CA ASP A 131 -4.85 -8.10 -1.02
C ASP A 131 -3.77 -7.00 -1.11
N ILE A 132 -2.90 -7.06 -2.13
CA ILE A 132 -1.85 -6.05 -2.37
C ILE A 132 -2.46 -4.66 -2.54
N MET A 133 -3.56 -4.57 -3.30
CA MET A 133 -4.27 -3.31 -3.52
C MET A 133 -4.83 -2.76 -2.21
N LEU A 134 -5.42 -3.58 -1.34
CA LEU A 134 -5.93 -3.14 -0.04
C LEU A 134 -4.82 -2.65 0.88
N ARG A 135 -3.66 -3.33 0.89
CA ARG A 135 -2.47 -2.88 1.64
C ARG A 135 -1.95 -1.54 1.12
N LEU A 136 -1.92 -1.35 -0.20
CA LEU A 136 -1.55 -0.07 -0.81
C LEU A 136 -2.57 1.02 -0.43
N ALA A 137 -3.87 0.72 -0.53
CA ALA A 137 -4.94 1.64 -0.17
C ALA A 137 -4.79 2.13 1.27
N ARG A 138 -4.59 1.20 2.20
CA ARG A 138 -4.39 1.51 3.63
C ARG A 138 -3.20 2.43 3.85
N ASN A 139 -2.05 2.14 3.22
CA ASN A 139 -0.86 2.97 3.34
C ASN A 139 -1.06 4.38 2.76
N LEU A 140 -1.69 4.50 1.58
CA LEU A 140 -1.99 5.80 0.99
C LEU A 140 -2.95 6.62 1.86
N MET A 141 -3.97 5.98 2.44
CA MET A 141 -4.90 6.63 3.36
C MET A 141 -4.24 7.06 4.68
N MET A 142 -3.27 6.28 5.19
CA MET A 142 -2.47 6.64 6.37
C MET A 142 -1.58 7.86 6.11
N GLU A 143 -1.14 8.06 4.86
CA GLU A 143 -0.39 9.25 4.40
C GLU A 143 -1.29 10.43 4.00
N GLY A 144 -2.59 10.36 4.28
CA GLY A 144 -3.53 11.47 4.10
C GLY A 144 -4.18 11.57 2.72
N ALA A 145 -3.98 10.58 1.84
CA ALA A 145 -4.63 10.55 0.53
C ALA A 145 -6.13 10.22 0.62
N THR A 146 -6.90 10.70 -0.36
CA THR A 146 -8.23 10.18 -0.66
C THR A 146 -8.08 8.96 -1.56
N VAL A 147 -8.62 7.81 -1.17
CA VAL A 147 -8.51 6.58 -1.94
C VAL A 147 -9.88 6.00 -2.21
N HIS A 148 -10.14 5.68 -3.48
CA HIS A 148 -11.33 4.96 -3.93
C HIS A 148 -10.93 3.55 -4.36
N ILE A 149 -11.41 2.56 -3.63
CA ILE A 149 -11.25 1.15 -3.97
C ILE A 149 -12.37 0.75 -4.94
N ILE A 150 -12.02 0.54 -6.21
CA ILE A 150 -12.97 0.33 -7.31
C ILE A 150 -13.51 -1.09 -7.33
N ILE A 151 -12.63 -2.07 -7.12
CA ILE A 151 -13.01 -3.47 -6.98
C ILE A 151 -13.10 -3.81 -5.50
N GLN A 152 -14.16 -4.48 -5.08
CA GLN A 152 -14.53 -4.64 -3.69
C GLN A 152 -15.04 -6.05 -3.42
N ASP A 153 -14.50 -6.69 -2.40
CA ASP A 153 -15.10 -7.85 -1.75
C ASP A 153 -15.59 -7.43 -0.35
N LYS A 154 -16.78 -7.88 0.04
CA LYS A 154 -17.37 -7.54 1.34
C LYS A 154 -16.91 -8.46 2.47
N LYS A 155 -16.45 -9.66 2.12
CA LYS A 155 -16.04 -10.71 3.04
C LYS A 155 -14.52 -10.73 3.17
N ASP A 156 -13.84 -10.64 2.04
CA ASP A 156 -12.40 -10.76 1.98
C ASP A 156 -11.78 -9.36 2.11
N GLY A 157 -10.76 -9.27 2.97
CA GLY A 157 -10.04 -8.04 3.24
C GLY A 157 -8.53 -8.28 3.16
N ILE A 158 -7.75 -7.55 3.97
CA ILE A 158 -6.32 -7.82 4.08
C ILE A 158 -6.12 -9.16 4.82
N ARG A 159 -5.40 -10.08 4.17
CA ARG A 159 -5.17 -11.46 4.61
C ARG A 159 -3.68 -11.69 4.84
N ASP A 160 -3.32 -12.34 5.94
CA ASP A 160 -1.91 -12.60 6.29
C ASP A 160 -1.46 -14.01 5.90
N GLU A 161 -2.40 -14.84 5.45
CA GLU A 161 -2.15 -16.16 4.95
C GLU A 161 -1.31 -16.09 3.68
N ARG A 162 -0.31 -16.97 3.58
CA ARG A 162 0.51 -17.10 2.38
C ARG A 162 -0.26 -17.62 1.18
N PHE A 163 -1.25 -18.48 1.42
CA PHE A 163 -2.10 -19.08 0.40
C PHE A 163 -3.53 -18.64 0.63
N LEU A 164 -4.05 -17.86 -0.32
CA LEU A 164 -5.39 -17.28 -0.26
C LEU A 164 -6.38 -18.22 -0.94
N ASN A 165 -7.55 -18.40 -0.33
CA ASN A 165 -8.62 -19.20 -0.94
C ASN A 165 -9.27 -18.38 -2.05
N ASN A 166 -9.53 -19.03 -3.18
CA ASN A 166 -10.21 -18.42 -4.31
C ASN A 166 -11.71 -18.29 -4.09
N ASN A 167 -12.29 -17.21 -4.61
CA ASN A 167 -13.72 -16.99 -4.70
C ASN A 167 -14.07 -16.06 -5.87
N THR A 168 -15.35 -15.72 -6.04
CA THR A 168 -15.83 -14.94 -7.20
C THR A 168 -16.76 -13.80 -6.79
N LYS A 169 -16.64 -13.29 -5.56
CA LYS A 169 -17.61 -12.34 -4.97
C LYS A 169 -17.22 -10.89 -5.17
N GLU A 170 -16.09 -10.62 -5.82
CA GLU A 170 -15.63 -9.28 -6.09
C GLU A 170 -16.65 -8.55 -6.97
N THR A 171 -16.85 -7.28 -6.64
CA THR A 171 -17.77 -6.38 -7.33
C THR A 171 -17.02 -5.14 -7.77
N CYS A 172 -17.43 -4.52 -8.87
CA CYS A 172 -17.03 -3.17 -9.20
C CYS A 172 -17.97 -2.19 -8.49
N MET A 173 -17.53 -1.67 -7.34
CA MET A 173 -18.30 -0.76 -6.48
C MET A 173 -19.74 -1.25 -6.21
N GLY A 174 -19.87 -2.53 -5.83
CA GLY A 174 -21.16 -3.16 -5.53
C GLY A 174 -21.92 -3.71 -6.74
N LYS A 175 -21.44 -3.50 -7.98
CA LYS A 175 -22.00 -4.13 -9.18
C LYS A 175 -21.23 -5.39 -9.54
N GLU A 176 -21.95 -6.44 -9.96
CA GLU A 176 -21.34 -7.67 -10.45
C GLU A 176 -20.37 -7.39 -11.61
N ILE A 177 -19.24 -8.10 -11.61
CA ILE A 177 -18.21 -7.96 -12.63
C ILE A 177 -18.59 -8.79 -13.86
N PRO A 178 -18.66 -8.21 -15.07
CA PRO A 178 -18.97 -8.96 -16.28
C PRO A 178 -17.88 -9.99 -16.63
N LEU A 179 -18.31 -11.14 -17.15
CA LEU A 179 -17.42 -12.17 -17.72
C LEU A 179 -16.61 -11.63 -18.92
N ASN A 180 -17.25 -10.82 -19.77
CA ASN A 180 -16.60 -10.27 -20.96
C ASN A 180 -15.55 -9.21 -20.59
N GLN A 181 -14.30 -9.42 -21.04
CA GLN A 181 -13.15 -8.58 -20.73
C GLN A 181 -13.35 -7.10 -21.09
N LYS A 182 -13.88 -6.79 -22.28
CA LYS A 182 -14.11 -5.40 -22.72
C LYS A 182 -15.16 -4.73 -21.85
N LYS A 183 -16.26 -5.43 -21.52
CA LYS A 183 -17.30 -4.91 -20.62
C LYS A 183 -16.78 -4.67 -19.20
N ARG A 184 -15.93 -5.56 -18.69
CA ARG A 184 -15.29 -5.41 -17.38
C ARG A 184 -14.35 -4.21 -17.34
N LEU A 185 -13.50 -4.04 -18.36
CA LEU A 185 -12.64 -2.86 -18.47
C LEU A 185 -13.47 -1.57 -18.52
N GLN A 186 -14.51 -1.55 -19.37
CA GLN A 186 -15.40 -0.40 -19.48
C GLN A 186 -16.06 -0.06 -18.15
N GLN A 187 -16.60 -1.06 -17.44
CA GLN A 187 -17.23 -0.87 -16.14
C GLN A 187 -16.31 -0.19 -15.12
N ARG A 188 -15.04 -0.60 -15.07
CA ARG A 188 -14.02 -0.02 -14.18
C ARG A 188 -13.70 1.42 -14.59
N CYS A 189 -13.51 1.67 -15.89
CA CYS A 189 -13.29 3.02 -16.42
C CYS A 189 -14.47 3.94 -16.09
N ASP A 190 -15.71 3.47 -16.27
CA ASP A 190 -16.91 4.25 -15.97
C ASP A 190 -17.00 4.57 -14.47
N ALA A 191 -16.72 3.61 -13.60
CA ALA A 191 -16.69 3.84 -12.15
C ALA A 191 -15.66 4.93 -11.78
N ILE A 192 -14.46 4.84 -12.33
CA ILE A 192 -13.39 5.82 -12.09
C ILE A 192 -13.77 7.19 -12.64
N ASN A 193 -14.22 7.28 -13.88
CA ASN A 193 -14.61 8.54 -14.52
C ASN A 193 -15.74 9.24 -13.76
N ASN A 194 -16.72 8.46 -13.27
CA ASN A 194 -17.81 8.99 -12.47
C ASN A 194 -17.35 9.59 -11.12
N LEU A 195 -16.31 9.02 -10.50
CA LEU A 195 -15.72 9.59 -9.29
C LEU A 195 -14.81 10.78 -9.61
N HIS A 196 -14.01 10.67 -10.67
CA HIS A 196 -13.10 11.72 -11.13
C HIS A 196 -13.84 13.02 -11.44
N ASN A 197 -14.95 12.94 -12.17
CA ASN A 197 -15.76 14.11 -12.54
C ASN A 197 -16.42 14.79 -11.35
N LYS A 198 -16.52 14.11 -10.20
CA LYS A 198 -17.07 14.67 -8.95
C LYS A 198 -15.98 15.18 -8.01
N SER A 199 -14.72 14.91 -8.30
CA SER A 199 -13.58 15.25 -7.46
C SER A 199 -13.02 16.61 -7.86
N ASN A 200 -12.82 17.48 -6.87
CA ASN A 200 -12.19 18.80 -7.06
C ASN A 200 -10.66 18.77 -6.86
N GLY A 201 -10.06 17.58 -6.79
CA GLY A 201 -8.63 17.42 -6.50
C GLY A 201 -7.74 17.74 -7.71
N ASN A 202 -6.64 18.46 -7.47
CA ASN A 202 -5.66 18.80 -8.52
C ASN A 202 -4.76 17.62 -8.91
N TYR A 203 -4.52 16.68 -7.99
CA TYR A 203 -3.72 15.48 -8.24
C TYR A 203 -4.58 14.24 -8.15
N GLN A 204 -4.85 13.62 -9.30
CA GLN A 204 -5.69 12.43 -9.40
C GLN A 204 -4.99 11.34 -10.23
N ARG A 205 -4.94 10.10 -9.74
CA ARG A 205 -4.31 8.97 -10.45
C ARG A 205 -5.18 7.72 -10.33
N ALA A 206 -5.39 7.04 -11.45
CA ALA A 206 -5.89 5.67 -11.44
C ALA A 206 -4.71 4.70 -11.48
N VAL A 207 -4.76 3.65 -10.65
CA VAL A 207 -3.74 2.60 -10.58
C VAL A 207 -4.44 1.26 -10.77
N PHE A 208 -4.04 0.56 -11.81
CA PHE A 208 -4.48 -0.81 -12.10
C PHE A 208 -3.33 -1.74 -11.74
N ILE A 209 -3.62 -2.74 -10.90
CA ILE A 209 -2.62 -3.67 -10.39
C ILE A 209 -2.93 -5.04 -10.98
N HIS A 210 -1.91 -5.73 -11.47
CA HIS A 210 -2.00 -7.07 -12.03
C HIS A 210 -0.76 -7.88 -11.60
N LEU A 211 -0.92 -9.20 -11.52
CA LEU A 211 0.18 -10.14 -11.34
C LEU A 211 0.12 -11.13 -12.50
N ASP A 212 0.80 -10.76 -13.58
CA ASP A 212 0.73 -11.51 -14.82
C ASP A 212 1.71 -12.70 -14.81
N SER A 213 1.33 -13.77 -15.51
CA SER A 213 2.21 -14.91 -15.78
C SER A 213 2.74 -14.81 -17.21
N ARG A 214 4.04 -14.95 -17.39
CA ARG A 214 4.64 -15.08 -18.73
C ARG A 214 4.83 -16.55 -19.04
N SER A 215 4.31 -17.01 -20.18
CA SER A 215 4.79 -18.26 -20.76
C SER A 215 6.18 -18.02 -21.35
N ASN A 216 7.15 -18.85 -20.98
CA ASN A 216 8.31 -19.05 -21.83
C ASN A 216 7.85 -19.96 -22.96
N SER A 217 7.60 -19.41 -24.15
CA SER A 217 7.58 -20.22 -25.37
C SER A 217 8.98 -20.80 -25.55
N SER A 218 9.14 -22.08 -25.19
CA SER A 218 10.32 -22.88 -25.55
C SER A 218 10.16 -23.42 -26.95
#